data_AF-A0A547EGY3-F1
#
_entry.id   AF-A0A547EGY3-F1
#
_cell.length_a   1.000
_cell.length_b   1.000
_cell.length_c   1.000
_cell.angle_alpha   90.00
_cell.angle_beta   90.00
_cell.angle_gamma   90.00
#
_symmetry.space_group_name_H-M   'P 1'
#
loop_
_entity.id
_entity.type
_entity.pdbx_description
1 polymer ?
#
loop_
_entity_poly.entity_id
_entity_poly.type
_entity_poly.pdbx_seq_one_letter_code
_entity_poly.pdbx_strand_id
1 'polypeptide(L)'
;MSVSQRFIDFMNAHVAPVARRMENQPHISAIRDGFIVVLPFLIVGSFIMILLIPPFDENTQNAFGQAWWRFANWASPYGWNFFQMSFNAISLFTSASIAYNLAKAYKREPLPAAFLSVMAFLLVAAPVKDGMMDIKFFGGIGLFSAIFIAIYSVEMTRLLEFLKIKIRLPKEVPHAVAESLNIVIPILAILLTLYPFAIWVESATGRNIPQLIMDFMAPLIAVSDSLGAICLFVIATHLLWFLGINGSLVLMQLWTPFLLQNMAANLAAFQAGEPLPFIITNSFWDFYIVHGASGGVIALAFLLVRSKSAHLRSIGKIGLVPSFFSIGEPIVYGVPMVVNPLFFIPLIFAPLANAVIAYLILDFNLIHRVYLMAPWTTPAPIGAYLVSAGDIWAPILSIALIILDIVIYYPFFKMYEKVCVEKEKAQNLDEKAQQELLEKARMAAQ
;
A
#
# COMPACT_ATOMS: atom_id res chain seq x y z
N MET A 1 6.54 -15.69 -35.25
CA MET A 1 6.59 -15.18 -33.85
C MET A 1 5.94 -16.20 -32.95
N SER A 2 6.60 -16.58 -31.85
CA SER A 2 5.97 -17.44 -30.83
C SER A 2 4.76 -16.72 -30.21
N VAL A 3 3.79 -17.49 -29.69
CA VAL A 3 2.61 -16.94 -28.99
C VAL A 3 3.02 -16.02 -27.84
N SER A 4 4.10 -16.38 -27.13
CA SER A 4 4.72 -15.57 -26.07
C SER A 4 5.17 -14.19 -26.57
N GLN A 5 5.84 -14.13 -27.73
CA GLN A 5 6.31 -12.85 -28.27
C GLN A 5 5.14 -11.93 -28.66
N ARG A 6 4.09 -12.48 -29.30
CA ARG A 6 2.89 -11.70 -29.65
C ARG A 6 2.19 -11.14 -28.42
N PHE A 7 2.12 -11.92 -27.33
CA PHE A 7 1.54 -11.47 -26.06
C PHE A 7 2.38 -10.35 -25.45
N ILE A 8 3.70 -10.50 -25.37
CA ILE A 8 4.61 -9.47 -24.84
C ILE A 8 4.50 -8.18 -25.67
N ASP A 9 4.48 -8.28 -26.99
CA ASP A 9 4.39 -7.12 -27.88
C ASP A 9 3.04 -6.40 -27.71
N PHE A 10 1.93 -7.15 -27.57
CA PHE A 10 0.62 -6.57 -27.27
C PHE A 10 0.63 -5.81 -25.94
N MET A 11 1.15 -6.42 -24.88
CA MET A 11 1.22 -5.83 -23.55
C MET A 11 2.09 -4.56 -23.53
N ASN A 12 3.23 -4.57 -24.22
CA ASN A 12 4.11 -3.41 -24.34
C ASN A 12 3.48 -2.28 -25.18
N ALA A 13 2.71 -2.62 -26.21
CA ALA A 13 2.08 -1.62 -27.07
C ALA A 13 0.81 -0.99 -26.45
N HIS A 14 0.05 -1.72 -25.64
CA HIS A 14 -1.27 -1.27 -25.17
C HIS A 14 -1.34 -1.07 -23.65
N VAL A 15 -0.78 -1.98 -22.84
CA VAL A 15 -0.94 -1.95 -21.38
C VAL A 15 0.10 -1.05 -20.73
N ALA A 16 1.37 -1.19 -21.10
CA ALA A 16 2.46 -0.40 -20.52
C ALA A 16 2.27 1.13 -20.68
N PRO A 17 1.84 1.67 -21.84
CA PRO A 17 1.63 3.11 -21.99
C PRO A 17 0.48 3.63 -21.13
N VAL A 18 -0.58 2.85 -20.95
CA VAL A 18 -1.72 3.22 -20.09
C VAL A 18 -1.29 3.26 -18.63
N ALA A 19 -0.58 2.23 -18.16
CA ALA A 19 -0.03 2.18 -16.80
C ALA A 19 0.86 3.40 -16.51
N ARG A 20 1.78 3.74 -17.43
CA ARG A 20 2.64 4.93 -17.30
C ARG A 20 1.85 6.24 -17.31
N ARG A 21 0.79 6.35 -18.11
CA ARG A 21 -0.07 7.55 -18.10
C ARG A 21 -0.80 7.71 -16.77
N MET A 22 -1.28 6.61 -16.20
CA MET A 22 -1.94 6.61 -14.89
C MET A 22 -0.96 7.00 -13.77
N GLU A 23 0.25 6.44 -13.80
CA GLU A 23 1.32 6.74 -12.84
C GLU A 23 1.73 8.22 -12.86
N ASN A 24 1.74 8.84 -14.04
CA ASN A 24 2.13 10.24 -14.22
C ASN A 24 0.96 11.24 -14.15
N GLN A 25 -0.27 10.78 -13.89
CA GLN A 25 -1.42 11.68 -13.82
C GLN A 25 -1.40 12.43 -12.46
N PRO A 26 -1.37 13.77 -12.44
CA PRO A 26 -1.11 14.54 -11.21
C PRO A 26 -2.08 14.30 -10.04
N HIS A 27 -3.36 14.04 -10.32
CA HIS A 27 -4.38 13.76 -9.30
C HIS A 27 -4.20 12.37 -8.72
N ILE A 28 -3.97 11.36 -9.57
CA ILE A 28 -3.75 9.98 -9.10
C ILE A 28 -2.46 9.90 -8.29
N SER A 29 -1.37 10.53 -8.77
CA SER A 29 -0.11 10.60 -8.02
C SER A 29 -0.28 11.37 -6.71
N ALA A 30 -1.05 12.47 -6.69
CA ALA A 30 -1.31 13.22 -5.47
C ALA A 30 -2.13 12.42 -4.45
N ILE A 31 -3.12 11.64 -4.89
CA ILE A 31 -3.86 10.70 -4.03
C ILE A 31 -2.90 9.70 -3.42
N ARG A 32 -2.10 9.02 -4.26
CA ARG A 32 -1.09 8.04 -3.82
C ARG A 32 -0.15 8.63 -2.77
N ASP A 33 0.50 9.73 -3.12
CA ASP A 33 1.54 10.36 -2.29
C ASP A 33 0.91 10.94 -1.02
N GLY A 34 -0.36 11.39 -1.09
CA GLY A 34 -1.14 11.79 0.06
C GLY A 34 -1.36 10.66 1.06
N PHE A 35 -1.76 9.48 0.59
CA PHE A 35 -1.90 8.30 1.46
C PHE A 35 -0.57 7.82 2.06
N ILE A 36 0.52 7.87 1.30
CA ILE A 36 1.86 7.52 1.80
C ILE A 36 2.24 8.36 3.03
N VAL A 37 1.85 9.64 3.07
CA VAL A 37 2.09 10.51 4.23
C VAL A 37 1.29 10.07 5.46
N VAL A 38 0.12 9.47 5.28
CA VAL A 38 -0.78 9.06 6.37
C VAL A 38 -0.38 7.72 6.99
N LEU A 39 0.17 6.79 6.20
CA LEU A 39 0.48 5.42 6.65
C LEU A 39 1.35 5.37 7.92
N PRO A 40 2.43 6.16 8.09
CA PRO A 40 3.25 6.11 9.30
C PRO A 40 2.46 6.39 10.59
N PHE A 41 1.47 7.27 10.56
CA PHE A 41 0.64 7.59 11.73
C PHE A 41 -0.21 6.38 12.15
N LEU A 42 -0.81 5.70 11.17
CA LEU A 42 -1.63 4.50 11.40
C LEU A 42 -0.77 3.31 11.88
N ILE A 43 0.45 3.18 11.32
CA ILE A 43 1.44 2.19 11.74
C ILE A 43 1.81 2.39 13.20
N VAL A 44 2.20 3.61 13.59
CA VAL A 44 2.63 3.90 14.96
C VAL A 44 1.47 3.69 15.93
N GLY A 45 0.27 4.15 15.57
CA GLY A 45 -0.93 3.93 16.40
C GLY A 45 -1.20 2.45 16.63
N SER A 46 -1.15 1.64 15.57
CA SER A 46 -1.37 0.20 15.65
C SER A 46 -0.24 -0.53 16.38
N PHE A 47 1.01 -0.08 16.23
CA PHE A 47 2.14 -0.63 16.97
C PHE A 47 2.01 -0.40 18.48
N ILE A 48 1.54 0.78 18.90
CA ILE A 48 1.19 1.02 20.29
C ILE A 48 0.12 0.01 20.72
N MET A 49 -0.91 -0.23 19.91
CA MET A 49 -1.97 -1.17 20.26
C MET A 49 -1.49 -2.59 20.50
N ILE A 50 -0.56 -3.05 19.67
CA ILE A 50 0.10 -4.35 19.84
C ILE A 50 0.75 -4.47 21.22
N LEU A 51 1.44 -3.42 21.69
CA LEU A 51 2.08 -3.43 23.01
C LEU A 51 1.08 -3.43 24.17
N LEU A 52 -0.13 -2.92 23.92
CA LEU A 52 -1.22 -2.84 24.89
C LEU A 52 -2.10 -4.08 24.94
N ILE A 53 -1.89 -5.04 24.03
CA ILE A 53 -2.58 -6.33 24.01
C ILE A 53 -1.54 -7.43 24.26
N PRO A 54 -0.98 -7.54 25.48
CA PRO A 54 0.01 -8.57 25.78
C PRO A 54 -0.63 -9.97 25.71
N PRO A 55 0.11 -11.00 25.28
CA PRO A 55 -0.36 -12.39 25.27
C PRO A 55 -0.37 -13.02 26.67
N PHE A 56 -0.35 -12.20 27.73
CA PHE A 56 -0.28 -12.62 29.12
C PHE A 56 -1.50 -12.11 29.88
N ASP A 57 -2.05 -12.93 30.75
CA ASP A 57 -3.09 -12.53 31.69
C ASP A 57 -2.52 -11.90 32.98
N GLU A 58 -3.40 -11.33 33.80
CA GLU A 58 -3.07 -10.72 35.09
C GLU A 58 -2.37 -11.69 36.07
N ASN A 59 -2.71 -12.98 35.97
CA ASN A 59 -2.28 -14.03 36.88
C ASN A 59 -1.03 -14.77 36.39
N THR A 60 -0.42 -14.32 35.29
CA THR A 60 0.74 -14.98 34.70
C THR A 60 1.85 -15.10 35.74
N GLN A 61 2.45 -16.29 35.87
CA GLN A 61 3.53 -16.50 36.85
C GLN A 61 4.90 -16.02 36.33
N ASN A 62 4.97 -15.65 35.06
CA ASN A 62 6.19 -15.12 34.45
C ASN A 62 6.38 -13.66 34.88
N ALA A 63 7.49 -13.36 35.56
CA ALA A 63 7.83 -12.00 35.99
C ALA A 63 7.82 -10.99 34.83
N PHE A 64 8.28 -11.41 33.64
CA PHE A 64 8.21 -10.59 32.44
C PHE A 64 6.77 -10.37 31.97
N GLY A 65 5.94 -11.42 31.99
CA GLY A 65 4.53 -11.34 31.63
C GLY A 65 3.76 -10.40 32.57
N GLN A 66 4.01 -10.48 33.88
CA GLN A 66 3.39 -9.57 34.85
C GLN A 66 3.84 -8.13 34.64
N ALA A 67 5.13 -7.91 34.37
CA ALA A 67 5.66 -6.59 34.09
C ALA A 67 5.02 -5.98 32.82
N TRP A 68 4.89 -6.77 31.75
CA TRP A 68 4.23 -6.33 30.52
C TRP A 68 2.75 -6.06 30.76
N TRP A 69 2.01 -6.98 31.39
CA TRP A 69 0.59 -6.77 31.71
C TRP A 69 0.36 -5.49 32.52
N ARG A 70 1.19 -5.22 33.54
CA ARG A 70 1.12 -3.99 34.33
C ARG A 70 1.40 -2.75 33.49
N PHE A 71 2.42 -2.80 32.64
CA PHE A 71 2.72 -1.71 31.69
C PHE A 71 1.54 -1.46 30.74
N ALA A 72 0.99 -2.52 30.14
CA ALA A 72 -0.12 -2.44 29.21
C ALA A 72 -1.36 -1.81 29.86
N ASN A 73 -1.74 -2.24 31.06
CA ASN A 73 -2.88 -1.65 31.78
C ASN A 73 -2.66 -0.19 32.13
N TRP A 74 -1.46 0.17 32.59
CA TRP A 74 -1.13 1.57 32.90
C TRP A 74 -1.11 2.45 31.64
N ALA A 75 -0.55 1.95 30.54
CA ALA A 75 -0.41 2.69 29.29
C ALA A 75 -1.68 2.69 28.42
N SER A 76 -2.62 1.77 28.66
CA SER A 76 -3.80 1.54 27.83
C SER A 76 -4.62 2.80 27.57
N PRO A 77 -4.99 3.64 28.57
CA PRO A 77 -5.76 4.85 28.32
C PRO A 77 -5.05 5.84 27.37
N TYR A 78 -3.73 5.97 27.49
CA TYR A 78 -2.93 6.88 26.67
C TYR A 78 -2.74 6.34 25.25
N GLY A 79 -2.42 5.05 25.12
CA GLY A 79 -2.20 4.44 23.81
C GLY A 79 -3.48 4.28 23.01
N TRP A 80 -4.61 3.95 23.66
CA TRP A 80 -5.91 3.92 23.00
C TRP A 80 -6.30 5.30 22.46
N ASN A 81 -6.06 6.37 23.23
CA ASN A 81 -6.28 7.73 22.77
C ASN A 81 -5.42 8.09 21.55
N PHE A 82 -4.12 7.78 21.57
CA PHE A 82 -3.25 8.02 20.42
C PHE A 82 -3.72 7.23 19.18
N PHE A 83 -4.00 5.94 19.35
CA PHE A 83 -4.47 5.07 18.28
C PHE A 83 -5.77 5.59 17.67
N GLN A 84 -6.76 5.93 18.49
CA GLN A 84 -8.00 6.52 18.02
C GLN A 84 -7.77 7.83 17.28
N MET A 85 -6.94 8.74 17.79
CA MET A 85 -6.67 10.00 17.09
C MET A 85 -5.93 9.79 15.76
N SER A 86 -5.16 8.71 15.62
CA SER A 86 -4.53 8.37 14.33
C SER A 86 -5.53 7.85 13.28
N PHE A 87 -6.46 6.97 13.67
CA PHE A 87 -7.44 6.37 12.76
C PHE A 87 -8.68 7.25 12.56
N ASN A 88 -9.20 7.84 13.63
CA ASN A 88 -10.38 8.72 13.58
C ASN A 88 -10.05 10.08 12.99
N ALA A 89 -8.79 10.40 12.67
CA ALA A 89 -8.42 11.62 11.94
C ALA A 89 -7.91 11.34 10.50
N ILE A 90 -8.00 10.09 10.03
CA ILE A 90 -7.42 9.66 8.75
C ILE A 90 -7.90 10.50 7.56
N SER A 91 -9.18 10.89 7.52
CA SER A 91 -9.76 11.70 6.44
C SER A 91 -9.24 13.14 6.48
N LEU A 92 -9.04 13.69 7.67
CA LEU A 92 -8.47 15.03 7.84
C LEU A 92 -7.02 15.07 7.34
N PHE A 93 -6.20 14.10 7.76
CA PHE A 93 -4.81 13.98 7.29
C PHE A 93 -4.75 13.73 5.79
N THR A 94 -5.59 12.85 5.27
CA THR A 94 -5.67 12.54 3.84
C THR A 94 -6.06 13.78 3.02
N SER A 95 -7.04 14.57 3.48
CA SER A 95 -7.45 15.83 2.84
C SER A 95 -6.25 16.79 2.70
N ALA A 96 -5.54 17.03 3.80
CA ALA A 96 -4.37 17.90 3.81
C ALA A 96 -3.25 17.38 2.90
N SER A 97 -2.90 16.10 3.02
CA SER A 97 -1.77 15.49 2.32
C SER A 97 -2.01 15.35 0.81
N ILE A 98 -3.24 15.08 0.37
CA ILE A 98 -3.56 15.04 -1.06
C ILE A 98 -3.49 16.44 -1.66
N ALA A 99 -4.08 17.44 -1.00
CA ALA A 99 -4.02 18.82 -1.49
C ALA A 99 -2.58 19.35 -1.55
N TYR A 100 -1.77 19.04 -0.54
CA TYR A 100 -0.33 19.33 -0.51
C TYR A 100 0.37 18.75 -1.74
N ASN A 101 0.21 17.45 -1.99
CA ASN A 101 0.91 16.78 -3.09
C ASN A 101 0.38 17.22 -4.47
N LEU A 102 -0.91 17.52 -4.59
CA LEU A 102 -1.48 18.03 -5.83
C LEU A 102 -0.97 19.44 -6.17
N ALA A 103 -0.90 20.33 -5.17
CA ALA A 103 -0.29 21.65 -5.34
C ALA A 103 1.19 21.54 -5.73
N LYS A 104 1.94 20.62 -5.09
CA LYS A 104 3.34 20.34 -5.44
C LYS A 104 3.49 19.84 -6.88
N ALA A 105 2.61 18.93 -7.33
CA ALA A 105 2.60 18.44 -8.71
C ALA A 105 2.36 19.58 -9.72
N TYR A 106 1.59 20.60 -9.34
CA TYR A 106 1.38 21.82 -10.12
C TYR A 106 2.43 22.92 -9.89
N LYS A 107 3.52 22.63 -9.17
CA LYS A 107 4.60 23.58 -8.84
C LYS A 107 4.09 24.83 -8.10
N ARG A 108 3.16 24.63 -7.17
CA ARG A 108 2.57 25.69 -6.31
C ARG A 108 3.00 25.50 -4.87
N GLU A 109 2.77 26.55 -4.08
CA GLU A 109 2.98 26.50 -2.63
C GLU A 109 2.09 25.42 -1.98
N PRO A 110 2.66 24.34 -1.44
CA PRO A 110 1.86 23.19 -1.01
C PRO A 110 1.14 23.41 0.33
N LEU A 111 1.76 24.14 1.26
CA LEU A 111 1.24 24.31 2.62
C LEU A 111 -0.07 25.13 2.65
N PRO A 112 -0.19 26.26 1.93
CA PRO A 112 -1.45 26.99 1.84
C PRO A 112 -2.59 26.13 1.25
N ALA A 113 -2.29 25.32 0.22
CA ALA A 113 -3.27 24.40 -0.38
C ALA A 113 -3.76 23.32 0.61
N ALA A 114 -2.87 22.77 1.42
CA ALA A 114 -3.21 21.80 2.46
C ALA A 114 -4.19 22.40 3.49
N PHE A 115 -3.89 23.60 4.01
CA PHE A 115 -4.78 24.29 4.95
C PHE A 115 -6.11 24.69 4.33
N LEU A 116 -6.11 25.11 3.06
CA LEU A 116 -7.34 25.41 2.33
C LEU A 116 -8.25 24.18 2.26
N SER A 117 -7.68 23.02 1.92
CA SER A 117 -8.41 21.76 1.87
C SER A 117 -8.93 21.30 3.22
N VAL A 118 -8.13 21.48 4.29
CA VAL A 118 -8.57 21.20 5.65
C VAL A 118 -9.76 22.09 6.02
N MET A 119 -9.69 23.40 5.76
CA MET A 119 -10.81 24.31 6.03
C MET A 119 -12.06 23.91 5.23
N ALA A 120 -11.91 23.61 3.94
CA ALA A 120 -13.01 23.14 3.09
C ALA A 120 -13.62 21.85 3.64
N PHE A 121 -12.80 20.90 4.10
CA PHE A 121 -13.24 19.65 4.68
C PHE A 121 -14.01 19.88 5.98
N LEU A 122 -13.50 20.73 6.89
CA LEU A 122 -14.18 21.05 8.15
C LEU A 122 -15.56 21.68 7.91
N LEU A 123 -15.66 22.61 6.95
CA LEU A 123 -16.93 23.26 6.59
C LEU A 123 -17.99 22.26 6.10
N VAL A 124 -17.57 21.25 5.34
CA VAL A 124 -18.48 20.27 4.73
C VAL A 124 -18.76 19.08 5.64
N ALA A 125 -17.75 18.62 6.37
CA ALA A 125 -17.78 17.36 7.11
C ALA A 125 -18.06 17.54 8.60
N ALA A 126 -17.63 18.64 9.22
CA ALA A 126 -17.80 18.85 10.64
C ALA A 126 -18.12 20.33 10.96
N PRO A 127 -19.23 20.87 10.41
CA PRO A 127 -19.65 22.21 10.77
C PRO A 127 -19.98 22.27 12.26
N VAL A 128 -19.58 23.35 12.92
CA VAL A 128 -19.86 23.55 14.34
C VAL A 128 -21.36 23.75 14.53
N LYS A 129 -21.98 22.90 15.35
CA LYS A 129 -23.39 22.98 15.76
C LYS A 129 -23.43 23.00 17.28
N ASP A 130 -24.10 24.01 17.85
CA ASP A 130 -24.22 24.20 19.31
C ASP A 130 -22.88 24.18 20.08
N GLY A 131 -21.82 24.74 19.47
CA GLY A 131 -20.48 24.79 20.06
C GLY A 131 -19.71 23.47 19.99
N MET A 132 -20.28 22.43 19.38
CA MET A 132 -19.67 21.10 19.23
C MET A 132 -19.34 20.82 17.76
N MET A 133 -18.28 20.06 17.54
CA MET A 133 -17.85 19.57 16.22
C MET A 133 -17.99 18.05 16.19
N ASP A 134 -18.82 17.53 15.28
CA ASP A 134 -18.95 16.08 15.09
C ASP A 134 -17.76 15.55 14.27
N ILE A 135 -16.91 14.77 14.92
CA ILE A 135 -15.73 14.16 14.30
C ILE A 135 -16.04 12.84 13.58
N LYS A 136 -17.30 12.40 13.51
CA LYS A 136 -17.72 11.16 12.84
C LYS A 136 -17.10 10.99 11.44
N PHE A 137 -17.03 12.08 10.68
CA PHE A 137 -16.51 12.07 9.31
C PHE A 137 -14.98 12.19 9.23
N PHE A 138 -14.26 12.39 10.34
CA PHE A 138 -12.80 12.41 10.31
C PHE A 138 -12.21 11.00 10.16
N GLY A 139 -12.93 9.96 10.58
CA GLY A 139 -12.58 8.56 10.39
C GLY A 139 -12.88 8.07 8.96
N GLY A 140 -12.99 6.74 8.77
CA GLY A 140 -13.13 6.13 7.44
C GLY A 140 -14.32 6.59 6.60
N ILE A 141 -15.42 7.04 7.22
CA ILE A 141 -16.64 7.48 6.52
C ILE A 141 -16.35 8.71 5.64
N GLY A 142 -15.53 9.65 6.09
CA GLY A 142 -15.22 10.86 5.31
C GLY A 142 -14.07 10.69 4.32
N LEU A 143 -13.48 9.49 4.18
CA LEU A 143 -12.20 9.33 3.47
C LEU A 143 -12.32 9.65 1.99
N PHE A 144 -13.36 9.15 1.33
CA PHE A 144 -13.63 9.47 -0.07
C PHE A 144 -13.95 10.96 -0.25
N SER A 145 -14.67 11.55 0.70
CA SER A 145 -15.01 12.98 0.68
C SER A 145 -13.77 13.86 0.81
N ALA A 146 -12.82 13.48 1.66
CA ALA A 146 -11.53 14.13 1.80
C ALA A 146 -10.77 14.18 0.47
N ILE A 147 -10.79 13.08 -0.31
CA ILE A 147 -10.17 13.04 -1.65
C ILE A 147 -10.82 14.08 -2.57
N PHE A 148 -12.16 14.08 -2.68
CA PHE A 148 -12.88 15.01 -3.56
C PHE A 148 -12.68 16.47 -3.15
N ILE A 149 -12.73 16.76 -1.86
CA ILE A 149 -12.58 18.11 -1.30
C ILE A 149 -11.14 18.62 -1.50
N ALA A 150 -10.14 17.75 -1.36
CA ALA A 150 -8.74 18.09 -1.64
C ALA A 150 -8.50 18.46 -3.09
N ILE A 151 -9.01 17.64 -4.01
CA ILE A 151 -8.94 17.92 -5.45
C ILE A 151 -9.67 19.23 -5.77
N TYR A 152 -10.91 19.38 -5.28
CA TYR A 152 -11.72 20.58 -5.50
C TYR A 152 -11.01 21.85 -5.03
N SER A 153 -10.43 21.84 -3.83
CA SER A 153 -9.78 23.03 -3.26
C SER A 153 -8.59 23.50 -4.10
N VAL A 154 -7.77 22.56 -4.58
CA VAL A 154 -6.62 22.88 -5.42
C VAL A 154 -7.06 23.31 -6.83
N GLU A 155 -7.97 22.57 -7.46
CA GLU A 155 -8.46 22.90 -8.81
C GLU A 155 -9.25 24.21 -8.85
N MET A 156 -10.00 24.54 -7.79
CA MET A 156 -10.64 25.85 -7.65
C MET A 156 -9.61 26.97 -7.62
N THR A 157 -8.52 26.79 -6.86
CA THR A 157 -7.42 27.75 -6.83
C THR A 157 -6.80 27.94 -8.23
N ARG A 158 -6.62 26.84 -8.98
CA ARG A 158 -6.13 26.89 -10.37
C ARG A 158 -7.06 27.63 -11.30
N LEU A 159 -8.36 27.40 -11.17
CA LEU A 159 -9.38 28.05 -11.97
C LEU A 159 -9.37 29.58 -11.75
N LEU A 160 -9.30 30.03 -10.51
CA LEU A 160 -9.25 31.46 -10.17
C LEU A 160 -8.01 32.14 -10.77
N GLU A 161 -6.86 31.47 -10.73
CA GLU A 161 -5.64 31.97 -11.36
C GLU A 161 -5.73 32.00 -12.89
N PHE A 162 -6.32 30.98 -13.51
CA PHE A 162 -6.57 30.95 -14.95
C PHE A 162 -7.47 32.13 -15.38
N LEU A 163 -8.48 32.44 -14.56
CA LEU A 163 -9.36 33.60 -14.72
C LEU A 163 -8.69 34.93 -14.31
N LYS A 164 -7.44 34.90 -13.84
CA LYS A 164 -6.66 36.05 -13.35
C LYS A 164 -7.33 36.80 -12.20
N ILE A 165 -8.13 36.10 -11.40
CA ILE A 165 -8.77 36.59 -10.18
C ILE A 165 -7.76 36.46 -9.05
N LYS A 166 -6.93 37.49 -8.87
CA LYS A 166 -5.92 37.55 -7.80
C LYS A 166 -5.73 38.97 -7.28
N ILE A 167 -5.32 39.10 -6.02
CA ILE A 167 -4.90 40.38 -5.44
C ILE A 167 -3.58 40.77 -6.11
N ARG A 168 -3.60 41.90 -6.81
CA ARG A 168 -2.40 42.44 -7.46
C ARG A 168 -1.53 43.13 -6.41
N LEU A 169 -0.34 42.59 -6.19
CA LEU A 169 0.64 43.14 -5.27
C LEU A 169 1.82 43.75 -6.04
N PRO A 170 2.47 44.79 -5.51
CA PRO A 170 3.70 45.34 -6.06
C PRO A 170 4.83 44.29 -6.14
N LYS A 171 5.80 44.48 -7.06
CA LYS A 171 6.90 43.51 -7.27
C LYS A 171 7.88 43.45 -6.10
N GLU A 172 7.83 44.46 -5.24
CA GLU A 172 8.65 44.62 -4.04
C GLU A 172 8.20 43.66 -2.92
N VAL A 173 6.99 43.09 -3.02
CA VAL A 173 6.47 42.14 -2.03
C VAL A 173 7.12 40.76 -2.25
N PRO A 174 7.74 40.16 -1.22
CA PRO A 174 8.30 38.82 -1.31
C PRO A 174 7.26 37.78 -1.76
N HIS A 175 7.69 36.81 -2.58
CA HIS A 175 6.82 35.79 -3.17
C HIS A 175 5.93 35.07 -2.13
N ALA A 176 6.50 34.66 -0.99
CA ALA A 176 5.77 33.96 0.06
C ALA A 176 4.64 34.81 0.69
N VAL A 177 4.86 36.12 0.84
CA VAL A 177 3.84 37.05 1.35
C VAL A 177 2.74 37.23 0.31
N ALA A 178 3.11 37.34 -0.97
CA ALA A 178 2.15 37.47 -2.05
C ALA A 178 1.24 36.25 -2.19
N GLU A 179 1.79 35.05 -2.10
CA GLU A 179 1.02 33.79 -2.10
C GLU A 179 0.09 33.70 -0.88
N SER A 180 0.60 34.04 0.31
CA SER A 180 -0.18 34.01 1.55
C SER A 180 -1.35 35.00 1.55
N LEU A 181 -1.23 36.16 0.88
CA LEU A 181 -2.35 37.09 0.72
C LEU A 181 -3.32 36.63 -0.37
N ASN A 182 -2.82 36.03 -1.44
CA ASN A 182 -3.67 35.58 -2.55
C ASN A 182 -4.57 34.39 -2.18
N ILE A 183 -4.25 33.62 -1.14
CA ILE A 183 -5.12 32.52 -0.68
C ILE A 183 -6.50 32.99 -0.18
N VAL A 184 -6.66 34.27 0.18
CA VAL A 184 -7.95 34.83 0.60
C VAL A 184 -9.01 34.64 -0.47
N ILE A 185 -8.64 34.75 -1.75
CA ILE A 185 -9.57 34.58 -2.87
C ILE A 185 -10.07 33.12 -2.98
N PRO A 186 -9.19 32.09 -3.00
CA PRO A 186 -9.62 30.70 -2.88
C PRO A 186 -10.48 30.38 -1.66
N ILE A 187 -10.18 30.95 -0.49
CA ILE A 187 -10.99 30.77 0.73
C ILE A 187 -12.42 31.30 0.49
N LEU A 188 -12.55 32.53 -0.02
CA LEU A 188 -13.84 33.11 -0.36
C LEU A 188 -14.56 32.30 -1.44
N ALA A 189 -13.84 31.79 -2.43
CA ALA A 189 -14.43 30.94 -3.46
C ALA A 189 -15.04 29.68 -2.86
N ILE A 190 -14.36 28.98 -1.95
CA ILE A 190 -14.91 27.82 -1.24
C ILE A 190 -16.15 28.19 -0.43
N LEU A 191 -16.12 29.32 0.29
CA LEU A 191 -17.25 29.85 1.05
C LEU A 191 -18.46 30.24 0.18
N LEU A 192 -18.23 30.61 -1.08
CA LEU A 192 -19.28 31.00 -2.02
C LEU A 192 -19.75 29.85 -2.92
N THR A 193 -19.03 28.72 -2.94
CA THR A 193 -19.32 27.60 -3.84
C THR A 193 -19.60 26.32 -3.08
N LEU A 194 -18.57 25.69 -2.52
CA LEU A 194 -18.65 24.38 -1.90
C LEU A 194 -19.51 24.39 -0.64
N TYR A 195 -19.37 25.40 0.21
CA TYR A 195 -20.11 25.44 1.48
C TYR A 195 -21.62 25.70 1.30
N PRO A 196 -22.08 26.68 0.50
CA PRO A 196 -23.49 26.84 0.20
C PRO A 196 -24.08 25.62 -0.49
N PHE A 197 -23.32 24.98 -1.38
CA PHE A 197 -23.71 23.72 -1.99
C PHE A 197 -23.89 22.62 -0.93
N ALA A 198 -22.99 22.50 0.05
CA ALA A 198 -23.14 21.55 1.16
C ALA A 198 -24.39 21.79 2.00
N ILE A 199 -24.69 23.05 2.34
CA ILE A 199 -25.92 23.42 3.06
C ILE A 199 -27.16 23.05 2.24
N TRP A 200 -27.16 23.41 0.95
CA TRP A 200 -28.26 23.09 0.04
C TRP A 200 -28.49 21.57 -0.03
N VAL A 201 -27.43 20.78 -0.21
CA VAL A 201 -27.51 19.31 -0.24
C VAL A 201 -28.05 18.75 1.08
N GLU A 202 -27.57 19.23 2.22
CA GLU A 202 -28.03 18.79 3.54
C GLU A 202 -29.51 19.12 3.75
N SER A 203 -29.95 20.34 3.37
CA SER A 203 -31.37 20.73 3.44
C SER A 203 -32.28 19.95 2.48
N ALA A 204 -31.79 19.58 1.29
CA ALA A 204 -32.58 18.91 0.27
C ALA A 204 -32.71 17.41 0.52
N THR A 205 -31.68 16.78 1.09
CA THR A 205 -31.60 15.32 1.26
C THR A 205 -31.70 14.84 2.71
N GLY A 206 -31.52 15.74 3.68
CA GLY A 206 -31.38 15.41 5.10
C GLY A 206 -30.06 14.73 5.46
N ARG A 207 -29.09 14.65 4.53
CA ARG A 207 -27.79 14.02 4.72
C ARG A 207 -26.66 14.96 4.29
N ASN A 208 -25.58 14.98 5.05
CA ASN A 208 -24.39 15.76 4.71
C ASN A 208 -23.66 15.13 3.51
N ILE A 209 -22.93 15.95 2.75
CA ILE A 209 -22.14 15.51 1.58
C ILE A 209 -21.30 14.26 1.89
N PRO A 210 -20.57 14.16 3.02
CA PRO A 210 -19.73 12.99 3.22
C PRO A 210 -20.50 11.69 3.36
N GLN A 211 -21.70 11.74 3.96
CA GLN A 211 -22.57 10.58 4.04
C GLN A 211 -23.07 10.18 2.66
N LEU A 212 -23.47 11.14 1.81
CA LEU A 212 -23.93 10.84 0.45
C LEU A 212 -22.82 10.26 -0.43
N ILE A 213 -21.59 10.77 -0.31
CA ILE A 213 -20.43 10.20 -1.00
C ILE A 213 -20.17 8.78 -0.50
N MET A 214 -20.24 8.55 0.81
CA MET A 214 -20.10 7.20 1.37
C MET A 214 -21.19 6.25 0.87
N ASP A 215 -22.45 6.69 0.84
CA ASP A 215 -23.58 5.89 0.34
C ASP A 215 -23.41 5.56 -1.15
N PHE A 216 -22.88 6.51 -1.93
CA PHE A 216 -22.55 6.31 -3.35
C PHE A 216 -21.37 5.34 -3.54
N MET A 217 -20.38 5.37 -2.64
CA MET A 217 -19.22 4.48 -2.66
C MET A 217 -19.50 3.09 -2.09
N ALA A 218 -20.52 2.92 -1.25
CA ALA A 218 -20.80 1.65 -0.56
C ALA A 218 -20.91 0.42 -1.47
N PRO A 219 -21.57 0.47 -2.65
CA PRO A 219 -21.58 -0.66 -3.58
C PRO A 219 -20.19 -0.99 -4.13
N LEU A 220 -19.37 0.03 -4.42
CA LEU A 220 -18.01 -0.17 -4.91
C LEU A 220 -17.10 -0.74 -3.83
N ILE A 221 -17.28 -0.29 -2.58
CA ILE A 221 -16.59 -0.84 -1.41
C ILE A 221 -16.92 -2.34 -1.25
N ALA A 222 -18.20 -2.70 -1.29
CA ALA A 222 -18.64 -4.09 -1.20
C ALA A 222 -18.06 -4.96 -2.33
N VAL A 223 -18.04 -4.44 -3.58
CA VAL A 223 -17.40 -5.14 -4.70
C VAL A 223 -15.90 -5.27 -4.48
N SER A 224 -15.22 -4.23 -3.99
CA SER A 224 -13.78 -4.24 -3.74
C SER A 224 -13.37 -5.24 -2.66
N ASP A 225 -14.26 -5.54 -1.71
CA ASP A 225 -14.07 -6.56 -0.66
C ASP A 225 -14.42 -7.99 -1.13
N SER A 226 -14.69 -8.21 -2.42
CA SER A 226 -15.01 -9.55 -2.93
C SER A 226 -13.78 -10.35 -3.37
N LEU A 227 -13.89 -11.68 -3.30
CA LEU A 227 -12.87 -12.62 -3.79
C LEU A 227 -12.50 -12.37 -5.26
N GLY A 228 -13.49 -12.11 -6.12
CA GLY A 228 -13.26 -11.84 -7.54
C GLY A 228 -12.44 -10.57 -7.76
N ALA A 229 -12.72 -9.53 -6.97
CA ALA A 229 -12.04 -8.25 -7.07
C ALA A 229 -10.56 -8.35 -6.63
N ILE A 230 -10.25 -9.04 -5.52
CA ILE A 230 -8.85 -9.25 -5.12
C ILE A 230 -8.10 -10.16 -6.09
N CYS A 231 -8.74 -11.19 -6.64
CA CYS A 231 -8.12 -12.04 -7.66
C CYS A 231 -7.74 -11.24 -8.91
N LEU A 232 -8.66 -10.40 -9.41
CA LEU A 232 -8.41 -9.51 -10.54
C LEU A 232 -7.26 -8.53 -10.24
N PHE A 233 -7.26 -7.94 -9.05
CA PHE A 233 -6.23 -7.01 -8.61
C PHE A 233 -4.85 -7.67 -8.51
N VAL A 234 -4.76 -8.88 -7.95
CA VAL A 234 -3.54 -9.68 -7.90
C VAL A 234 -3.03 -9.98 -9.30
N ILE A 235 -3.89 -10.47 -10.20
CA ILE A 235 -3.51 -10.78 -11.58
C ILE A 235 -2.98 -9.52 -12.28
N ALA A 236 -3.70 -8.41 -12.22
CA ALA A 236 -3.29 -7.15 -12.84
C ALA A 236 -1.95 -6.64 -12.29
N THR A 237 -1.76 -6.70 -10.97
CA THR A 237 -0.52 -6.27 -10.30
C THR A 237 0.69 -7.07 -10.78
N HIS A 238 0.58 -8.39 -10.80
CA HIS A 238 1.70 -9.27 -11.14
C HIS A 238 1.96 -9.34 -12.64
N LEU A 239 0.94 -9.10 -13.47
CA LEU A 239 1.11 -8.87 -14.91
C LEU A 239 1.95 -7.63 -15.20
N LEU A 240 1.74 -6.52 -14.47
CA LEU A 240 2.58 -5.33 -14.62
C LEU A 240 4.02 -5.60 -14.17
N TRP A 241 4.21 -6.29 -13.04
CA TRP A 241 5.54 -6.71 -12.57
C TRP A 241 6.27 -7.59 -13.59
N PHE A 242 5.56 -8.50 -14.25
CA PHE A 242 6.13 -9.30 -15.33
C PHE A 242 6.67 -8.44 -16.48
N LEU A 243 6.03 -7.30 -16.78
CA LEU A 243 6.49 -6.34 -17.79
C LEU A 243 7.58 -5.38 -17.29
N GLY A 244 8.02 -5.51 -16.04
CA GLY A 244 9.01 -4.61 -15.44
C GLY A 244 8.43 -3.26 -15.00
N ILE A 245 7.09 -3.16 -14.87
CA ILE A 245 6.41 -2.02 -14.27
C ILE A 245 6.07 -2.41 -12.84
N ASN A 246 6.33 -1.54 -11.86
CA ASN A 246 5.95 -1.81 -10.49
C ASN A 246 4.42 -1.77 -10.34
N GLY A 247 3.77 -2.92 -10.52
CA GLY A 247 2.31 -3.03 -10.54
C GLY A 247 1.67 -2.58 -9.23
N SER A 248 2.37 -2.82 -8.12
CA SER A 248 1.90 -2.44 -6.79
C SER A 248 1.82 -0.93 -6.66
N LEU A 249 2.84 -0.19 -7.12
CA LEU A 249 2.79 1.28 -7.12
C LEU A 249 1.67 1.83 -8.03
N VAL A 250 1.45 1.24 -9.20
CA VAL A 250 0.46 1.72 -10.18
C VAL A 250 -0.98 1.44 -9.76
N LEU A 251 -1.23 0.29 -9.12
CA LEU A 251 -2.61 -0.13 -8.80
C LEU A 251 -3.00 0.19 -7.36
N MET A 252 -2.07 0.16 -6.39
CA MET A 252 -2.40 0.47 -5.00
C MET A 252 -2.86 1.91 -4.81
N GLN A 253 -2.35 2.86 -5.61
CA GLN A 253 -2.83 4.24 -5.58
C GLN A 253 -4.35 4.40 -5.80
N LEU A 254 -4.99 3.45 -6.52
CA LEU A 254 -6.44 3.44 -6.71
C LEU A 254 -7.17 2.62 -5.64
N TRP A 255 -6.50 1.64 -5.05
CA TRP A 255 -7.09 0.64 -4.18
C TRP A 255 -6.97 0.99 -2.69
N THR A 256 -5.90 1.67 -2.29
CA THR A 256 -5.63 2.12 -0.91
C THR A 256 -6.80 2.84 -0.24
N PRO A 257 -7.56 3.74 -0.89
CA PRO A 257 -8.74 4.36 -0.27
C PRO A 257 -9.74 3.33 0.25
N PHE A 258 -9.99 2.27 -0.53
CA PHE A 258 -10.91 1.19 -0.15
C PHE A 258 -10.33 0.37 1.01
N LEU A 259 -9.04 0.01 0.95
CA LEU A 259 -8.39 -0.76 2.02
C LEU A 259 -8.40 -0.03 3.36
N LEU A 260 -8.13 1.27 3.35
CA LEU A 260 -8.11 2.09 4.56
C LEU A 260 -9.52 2.37 5.08
N GLN A 261 -10.51 2.51 4.20
CA GLN A 261 -11.91 2.58 4.63
C GLN A 261 -12.36 1.26 5.26
N ASN A 262 -12.06 0.11 4.65
CA ASN A 262 -12.38 -1.22 5.19
C ASN A 262 -11.75 -1.41 6.58
N MET A 263 -10.47 -1.04 6.72
CA MET A 263 -9.76 -1.13 7.99
C MET A 263 -10.37 -0.22 9.06
N ALA A 264 -10.72 1.02 8.71
CA ALA A 264 -11.38 1.95 9.63
C ALA A 264 -12.79 1.48 10.04
N ALA A 265 -13.54 0.85 9.13
CA ALA A 265 -14.84 0.26 9.45
C ALA A 265 -14.72 -0.98 10.35
N ASN A 266 -13.71 -1.83 10.11
CA ASN A 266 -13.39 -2.95 11.00
C ASN A 266 -13.03 -2.47 12.41
N LEU A 267 -12.24 -1.39 12.52
CA LEU A 267 -11.93 -0.79 13.81
C LEU A 267 -13.19 -0.25 14.52
N ALA A 268 -14.08 0.44 13.80
CA ALA A 268 -15.32 0.95 14.37
C ALA A 268 -16.23 -0.20 14.87
N ALA A 269 -16.36 -1.28 14.09
CA ALA A 269 -17.11 -2.47 14.50
C ALA A 269 -16.50 -3.13 15.74
N PHE A 270 -15.17 -3.29 15.78
CA PHE A 270 -14.46 -3.80 16.96
C PHE A 270 -14.75 -2.96 18.21
N GLN A 271 -14.71 -1.62 18.09
CA GLN A 271 -15.01 -0.70 19.19
C GLN A 271 -16.46 -0.78 19.66
N ALA A 272 -17.39 -1.09 18.76
CA ALA A 272 -18.79 -1.32 19.07
C ALA A 272 -19.09 -2.73 19.62
N GLY A 273 -18.11 -3.63 19.64
CA GLY A 273 -18.33 -5.04 19.98
C GLY A 273 -19.07 -5.83 18.91
N GLU A 274 -19.05 -5.34 17.66
CA GLU A 274 -19.70 -5.94 16.51
C GLU A 274 -18.73 -6.78 15.66
N PRO A 275 -19.21 -7.75 14.87
CA PRO A 275 -18.38 -8.49 13.92
C PRO A 275 -17.73 -7.57 12.89
N LEU A 276 -16.45 -7.82 12.58
CA LEU A 276 -15.70 -7.03 11.60
C LEU A 276 -16.29 -7.24 10.19
N PRO A 277 -16.80 -6.19 9.51
CA PRO A 277 -17.54 -6.34 8.27
C PRO A 277 -16.68 -6.74 7.06
N PHE A 278 -15.40 -6.35 7.01
CA PHE A 278 -14.56 -6.49 5.81
C PHE A 278 -13.39 -7.46 6.00
N ILE A 279 -13.03 -8.16 4.91
CA ILE A 279 -11.90 -9.12 4.89
C ILE A 279 -10.64 -8.44 4.35
N ILE A 280 -10.77 -7.75 3.22
CA ILE A 280 -9.67 -7.19 2.45
C ILE A 280 -9.33 -5.82 3.01
N THR A 281 -8.22 -5.79 3.74
CA THR A 281 -7.59 -4.56 4.27
C THR A 281 -6.17 -4.41 3.73
N ASN A 282 -5.50 -3.31 4.08
CA ASN A 282 -4.11 -3.09 3.66
C ASN A 282 -3.18 -4.20 4.19
N SER A 283 -3.32 -4.51 5.48
CA SER A 283 -2.62 -5.61 6.14
C SER A 283 -2.92 -6.99 5.55
N PHE A 284 -4.14 -7.22 5.02
CA PHE A 284 -4.46 -8.48 4.36
C PHE A 284 -3.59 -8.73 3.12
N TRP A 285 -3.39 -7.68 2.32
CA TRP A 285 -2.48 -7.74 1.17
C TRP A 285 -1.04 -8.02 1.62
N ASP A 286 -0.54 -7.25 2.58
CA ASP A 286 0.87 -7.31 2.98
C ASP A 286 1.27 -8.63 3.63
N PHE A 287 0.40 -9.20 4.48
CA PHE A 287 0.77 -10.33 5.34
C PHE A 287 0.19 -11.68 4.93
N TYR A 288 -0.72 -11.71 3.96
CA TYR A 288 -1.24 -12.96 3.41
C TYR A 288 -1.03 -13.14 1.91
N ILE A 289 -0.89 -12.08 1.11
CA ILE A 289 -0.82 -12.23 -0.36
C ILE A 289 0.62 -12.20 -0.88
N VAL A 290 1.36 -11.15 -0.55
CA VAL A 290 2.65 -10.82 -1.20
C VAL A 290 3.87 -11.04 -0.29
N HIS A 291 4.11 -12.28 0.11
CA HIS A 291 5.23 -12.62 0.98
C HIS A 291 6.60 -12.27 0.39
N GLY A 292 7.30 -11.36 1.07
CA GLY A 292 8.66 -10.92 0.76
C GLY A 292 8.85 -10.07 -0.49
N ALA A 293 7.79 -9.83 -1.24
CA ALA A 293 7.53 -8.78 -2.22
C ALA A 293 6.42 -9.29 -3.15
N SER A 294 6.04 -8.47 -4.14
CA SER A 294 5.12 -8.86 -5.20
C SER A 294 5.60 -10.14 -5.90
N GLY A 295 4.74 -11.15 -5.89
CA GLY A 295 4.99 -12.46 -6.47
C GLY A 295 5.35 -13.57 -5.48
N GLY A 296 5.42 -13.30 -4.17
CA GLY A 296 5.83 -14.33 -3.19
C GLY A 296 7.33 -14.62 -3.24
N VAL A 297 8.14 -13.59 -3.50
CA VAL A 297 9.55 -13.72 -3.90
C VAL A 297 10.44 -14.34 -2.80
N ILE A 298 10.01 -14.27 -1.53
CA ILE A 298 10.72 -14.95 -0.44
C ILE A 298 10.86 -16.46 -0.68
N ALA A 299 9.86 -17.08 -1.31
CA ALA A 299 9.91 -18.50 -1.66
C ALA A 299 11.06 -18.80 -2.62
N LEU A 300 11.20 -17.97 -3.66
CA LEU A 300 12.30 -18.09 -4.61
C LEU A 300 13.65 -17.81 -3.93
N ALA A 301 13.73 -16.85 -3.00
CA ALA A 301 14.94 -16.59 -2.24
C ALA A 301 15.44 -17.82 -1.46
N PHE A 302 14.54 -18.55 -0.79
CA PHE A 302 14.88 -19.81 -0.10
C PHE A 302 15.41 -20.88 -1.06
N LEU A 303 14.81 -21.00 -2.24
CA LEU A 303 15.24 -21.96 -3.27
C LEU A 303 16.61 -21.60 -3.84
N LEU A 304 16.86 -20.32 -4.11
CA LEU A 304 18.13 -19.83 -4.66
C LEU A 304 19.31 -20.09 -3.73
N VAL A 305 19.15 -19.91 -2.42
CA VAL A 305 20.23 -20.19 -1.45
C VAL A 305 20.69 -21.65 -1.50
N ARG A 306 19.81 -22.57 -1.94
CA ARG A 306 20.12 -23.99 -2.13
C ARG A 306 20.46 -24.36 -3.58
N SER A 307 20.61 -23.38 -4.47
CA SER A 307 20.88 -23.61 -5.88
C SER A 307 22.24 -24.29 -6.10
N LYS A 308 22.32 -25.17 -7.09
CA LYS A 308 23.56 -25.76 -7.61
C LYS A 308 24.39 -24.76 -8.41
N SER A 309 23.74 -23.78 -9.07
CA SER A 309 24.42 -22.70 -9.78
C SER A 309 25.06 -21.75 -8.77
N ALA A 310 26.34 -21.45 -8.96
CA ALA A 310 27.07 -20.54 -8.08
C ALA A 310 26.51 -19.11 -8.18
N HIS A 311 26.13 -18.68 -9.40
CA HIS A 311 25.52 -17.38 -9.65
C HIS A 311 24.17 -17.23 -8.93
N LEU A 312 23.25 -18.18 -9.12
CA LEU A 312 21.94 -18.16 -8.48
C LEU A 312 22.04 -18.25 -6.95
N ARG A 313 22.98 -19.05 -6.44
CA ARG A 313 23.25 -19.14 -5.00
C ARG A 313 23.72 -17.82 -4.41
N SER A 314 24.55 -17.07 -5.14
CA SER A 314 24.99 -15.74 -4.72
C SER A 314 23.82 -14.77 -4.62
N ILE A 315 22.96 -14.73 -5.63
CA ILE A 315 21.75 -13.90 -5.65
C ILE A 315 20.84 -14.23 -4.46
N GLY A 316 20.60 -15.52 -4.20
CA GLY A 316 19.80 -15.96 -3.06
C GLY A 316 20.35 -15.49 -1.72
N LYS A 317 21.68 -15.55 -1.51
CA LYS A 317 22.31 -15.09 -0.26
C LYS A 317 22.16 -13.58 -0.06
N ILE A 318 22.26 -12.80 -1.14
CA ILE A 318 22.12 -11.34 -1.09
C ILE A 318 20.65 -10.95 -0.87
N GLY A 319 19.71 -11.64 -1.51
CA GLY A 319 18.30 -11.27 -1.49
C GLY A 319 17.44 -11.91 -0.40
N LEU A 320 17.88 -12.98 0.28
CA LEU A 320 17.07 -13.66 1.29
C LEU A 320 16.70 -12.76 2.48
N VAL A 321 17.69 -12.05 3.05
CA VAL A 321 17.44 -11.16 4.19
C VAL A 321 16.52 -10.00 3.81
N PRO A 322 16.77 -9.23 2.72
CA PRO A 322 15.82 -8.23 2.24
C PRO A 322 14.41 -8.78 1.99
N SER A 323 14.28 -10.02 1.51
CA SER A 323 12.98 -10.65 1.27
C SER A 323 12.18 -10.89 2.55
N PHE A 324 12.79 -11.02 3.73
CA PHE A 324 12.03 -11.06 4.99
C PHE A 324 11.36 -9.72 5.32
N PHE A 325 11.87 -8.62 4.75
CA PHE A 325 11.33 -7.28 4.95
C PHE A 325 10.56 -6.78 3.74
N SER A 326 10.04 -7.69 2.92
CA SER A 326 9.25 -7.38 1.72
C SER A 326 10.00 -6.56 0.66
N ILE A 327 11.34 -6.68 0.62
CA ILE A 327 12.22 -6.06 -0.37
C ILE A 327 12.74 -7.16 -1.31
N GLY A 328 12.09 -7.29 -2.48
CA GLY A 328 12.31 -8.39 -3.42
C GLY A 328 13.16 -8.02 -4.63
N GLU A 329 13.49 -6.75 -4.84
CA GLU A 329 14.24 -6.24 -5.99
C GLU A 329 15.57 -6.98 -6.24
N PRO A 330 16.38 -7.33 -5.22
CA PRO A 330 17.60 -8.10 -5.45
C PRO A 330 17.35 -9.46 -6.13
N ILE A 331 16.21 -10.09 -5.86
CA ILE A 331 15.83 -11.38 -6.45
C ILE A 331 15.19 -11.17 -7.83
N VAL A 332 14.22 -10.26 -7.93
CA VAL A 332 13.47 -9.99 -9.17
C VAL A 332 14.42 -9.59 -10.30
N TYR A 333 15.38 -8.70 -10.03
CA TYR A 333 16.35 -8.26 -11.02
C TYR A 333 17.57 -9.18 -11.12
N GLY A 334 17.95 -9.87 -10.03
CA GLY A 334 19.07 -10.80 -10.03
C GLY A 334 18.80 -12.09 -10.82
N VAL A 335 17.58 -12.65 -10.75
CA VAL A 335 17.16 -13.89 -11.46
C VAL A 335 16.52 -13.59 -12.82
N PRO A 336 16.76 -12.39 -13.37
CA PRO A 336 15.86 -11.61 -14.23
C PRO A 336 14.47 -12.25 -14.42
N MET A 337 13.58 -12.05 -13.45
CA MET A 337 12.19 -12.54 -13.51
C MET A 337 11.35 -11.74 -14.51
N VAL A 338 11.70 -10.46 -14.70
CA VAL A 338 11.04 -9.56 -15.66
C VAL A 338 11.15 -10.14 -17.06
N VAL A 339 10.01 -10.19 -17.77
CA VAL A 339 9.82 -10.73 -19.12
C VAL A 339 10.31 -12.16 -19.34
N ASN A 340 10.66 -12.90 -18.29
CA ASN A 340 11.13 -14.27 -18.37
C ASN A 340 9.94 -15.25 -18.32
N PRO A 341 9.54 -15.89 -19.45
CA PRO A 341 8.32 -16.68 -19.51
C PRO A 341 8.28 -17.85 -18.53
N LEU A 342 9.44 -18.33 -18.08
CA LEU A 342 9.55 -19.40 -17.10
C LEU A 342 9.01 -18.97 -15.73
N PHE A 343 9.18 -17.71 -15.34
CA PHE A 343 8.69 -17.18 -14.07
C PHE A 343 7.29 -16.56 -14.17
N PHE A 344 6.70 -16.43 -15.37
CA PHE A 344 5.37 -15.85 -15.57
C PHE A 344 4.29 -16.54 -14.71
N ILE A 345 4.27 -17.88 -14.76
CA ILE A 345 3.28 -18.68 -14.03
C ILE A 345 3.43 -18.52 -12.52
N PRO A 346 4.59 -18.82 -11.89
CA PRO A 346 4.70 -18.72 -10.44
C PRO A 346 4.54 -17.28 -9.93
N LEU A 347 4.99 -16.26 -10.69
CA LEU A 347 4.84 -14.85 -10.31
C LEU A 347 3.38 -14.41 -10.13
N ILE A 348 2.45 -14.98 -10.91
CA ILE A 348 1.02 -14.64 -10.84
C ILE A 348 0.27 -15.65 -9.98
N PHE A 349 0.55 -16.94 -10.15
CA PHE A 349 -0.23 -18.01 -9.52
C PHE A 349 0.02 -18.13 -8.02
N ALA A 350 1.25 -17.92 -7.54
CA ALA A 350 1.57 -17.96 -6.11
C ALA A 350 0.75 -16.94 -5.29
N PRO A 351 0.81 -15.62 -5.58
CA PRO A 351 0.00 -14.64 -4.85
C PRO A 351 -1.51 -14.82 -5.09
N LEU A 352 -1.92 -15.35 -6.25
CA LEU A 352 -3.33 -15.64 -6.52
C LEU A 352 -3.85 -16.78 -5.64
N ALA A 353 -3.09 -17.86 -5.52
CA ALA A 353 -3.43 -18.97 -4.62
C ALA A 353 -3.49 -18.49 -3.17
N ASN A 354 -2.53 -17.66 -2.75
CA ASN A 354 -2.51 -17.05 -1.44
C ASN A 354 -3.77 -16.20 -1.18
N ALA A 355 -4.15 -15.33 -2.11
CA ALA A 355 -5.35 -14.50 -2.00
C ALA A 355 -6.62 -15.34 -1.85
N VAL A 356 -6.78 -16.40 -2.66
CA VAL A 356 -7.95 -17.29 -2.58
C VAL A 356 -8.01 -18.00 -1.22
N ILE A 357 -6.90 -18.61 -0.80
CA ILE A 357 -6.86 -19.39 0.45
C ILE A 357 -7.09 -18.48 1.66
N ALA A 358 -6.36 -17.36 1.74
CA ALA A 358 -6.50 -16.44 2.87
C ALA A 358 -7.90 -15.82 2.94
N TYR A 359 -8.47 -15.43 1.79
CA TYR A 359 -9.82 -14.89 1.74
C TYR A 359 -10.84 -15.89 2.29
N LEU A 360 -10.82 -17.14 1.81
CA LEU A 360 -11.78 -18.17 2.24
C LEU A 360 -11.63 -18.50 3.73
N ILE A 361 -10.41 -18.52 4.26
CA ILE A 361 -10.16 -18.77 5.68
C ILE A 361 -10.76 -17.66 6.56
N LEU A 362 -10.62 -16.39 6.17
CA LEU A 362 -11.20 -15.25 6.88
C LEU A 362 -12.72 -15.13 6.65
N ASP A 363 -13.22 -15.52 5.48
CA ASP A 363 -14.66 -15.53 5.17
C ASP A 363 -15.41 -16.58 5.99
N PHE A 364 -14.83 -17.77 6.14
CA PHE A 364 -15.34 -18.82 7.02
C PHE A 364 -15.06 -18.58 8.52
N ASN A 365 -14.48 -17.43 8.88
CA ASN A 365 -14.15 -17.05 10.26
C ASN A 365 -13.28 -18.08 10.99
N LEU A 366 -12.38 -18.75 10.27
CA LEU A 366 -11.40 -19.68 10.87
C LEU A 366 -10.25 -18.93 11.55
N ILE A 367 -10.00 -17.68 11.13
CA ILE A 367 -9.01 -16.74 11.67
C ILE A 367 -9.69 -15.37 11.77
N HIS A 368 -9.32 -14.57 12.78
CA HIS A 368 -9.85 -13.23 12.94
C HIS A 368 -9.53 -12.32 11.74
N ARG A 369 -10.54 -11.52 11.35
CA ARG A 369 -10.37 -10.45 10.38
C ARG A 369 -9.49 -9.34 10.95
N VAL A 370 -8.85 -8.58 10.07
CA VAL A 370 -7.81 -7.63 10.44
C VAL A 370 -8.38 -6.22 10.64
N TYR A 371 -7.96 -5.56 11.72
CA TYR A 371 -8.33 -4.16 12.04
C TYR A 371 -7.15 -3.31 12.49
N LEU A 372 -5.97 -3.89 12.65
CA LEU A 372 -4.72 -3.20 12.96
C LEU A 372 -3.81 -3.13 11.73
N MET A 373 -2.89 -2.16 11.73
CA MET A 373 -1.91 -1.98 10.66
C MET A 373 -0.49 -2.22 11.17
N ALA A 374 0.34 -2.86 10.37
CA ALA A 374 1.78 -2.95 10.64
C ALA A 374 2.55 -2.48 9.40
N PRO A 375 3.82 -2.06 9.52
CA PRO A 375 4.62 -1.78 8.35
C PRO A 375 4.68 -3.02 7.46
N TRP A 376 4.46 -2.86 6.15
CA TRP A 376 4.53 -3.96 5.17
C TRP A 376 5.91 -4.66 5.14
N THR A 377 6.93 -3.98 5.67
CA THR A 377 8.29 -4.52 5.85
C THR A 377 8.44 -5.41 7.08
N THR A 378 7.39 -5.59 7.89
CA THR A 378 7.42 -6.54 9.00
C THR A 378 7.47 -7.97 8.46
N PRO A 379 8.33 -8.86 8.98
CA PRO A 379 8.34 -10.26 8.57
C PRO A 379 6.95 -10.88 8.64
N ALA A 380 6.48 -11.43 7.52
CA ALA A 380 5.05 -11.64 7.33
C ALA A 380 4.33 -12.48 8.40
N PRO A 381 4.89 -13.58 8.93
CA PRO A 381 4.25 -14.29 10.04
C PRO A 381 4.11 -13.43 11.29
N ILE A 382 5.14 -12.64 11.61
CA ILE A 382 5.07 -11.68 12.73
C ILE A 382 4.00 -10.65 12.43
N GLY A 383 4.01 -10.04 11.24
CA GLY A 383 2.99 -9.09 10.79
C GLY A 383 1.58 -9.64 10.92
N ALA A 384 1.32 -10.86 10.44
CA ALA A 384 0.03 -11.53 10.50
C ALA A 384 -0.50 -11.69 11.94
N TYR A 385 0.35 -12.13 12.88
CA TYR A 385 -0.01 -12.22 14.30
C TYR A 385 -0.33 -10.85 14.91
N LEU A 386 0.44 -9.84 14.54
CA LEU A 386 0.29 -8.49 15.06
C LEU A 386 -1.00 -7.83 14.57
N VAL A 387 -1.30 -7.94 13.28
CA VAL A 387 -2.46 -7.28 12.68
C VAL A 387 -3.79 -7.98 13.00
N SER A 388 -3.75 -9.26 13.35
CA SER A 388 -4.89 -10.04 13.85
C SER A 388 -5.15 -9.83 15.34
N ALA A 389 -4.39 -8.92 15.99
CA ALA A 389 -4.45 -8.66 17.43
C ALA A 389 -4.16 -9.89 18.30
N GLY A 390 -3.21 -10.72 17.86
CA GLY A 390 -2.70 -11.85 18.64
C GLY A 390 -3.33 -13.20 18.31
N ASP A 391 -4.04 -13.32 17.19
CA ASP A 391 -4.53 -14.62 16.73
C ASP A 391 -3.36 -15.52 16.32
N ILE A 392 -3.15 -16.61 17.05
CA ILE A 392 -2.07 -17.59 16.82
C ILE A 392 -2.21 -18.33 15.49
N TRP A 393 -3.39 -18.38 14.89
CA TRP A 393 -3.61 -19.06 13.61
C TRP A 393 -3.19 -18.18 12.42
N ALA A 394 -3.20 -16.87 12.58
CA ALA A 394 -2.72 -15.91 11.58
C ALA A 394 -1.25 -16.14 11.14
N PRO A 395 -0.25 -16.22 12.05
CA PRO A 395 1.13 -16.52 11.66
C PRO A 395 1.27 -17.92 11.05
N ILE A 396 0.49 -18.90 11.52
CA ILE A 396 0.50 -20.27 10.99
C ILE A 396 0.01 -20.27 9.53
N LEU A 397 -1.06 -19.55 9.24
CA LEU A 397 -1.53 -19.35 7.86
C LEU A 397 -0.44 -18.70 7.01
N SER A 398 0.16 -17.58 7.45
CA SER A 398 1.21 -16.89 6.69
C SER A 398 2.39 -17.83 6.38
N ILE A 399 2.84 -18.65 7.34
CA ILE A 399 3.87 -19.67 7.11
C ILE A 399 3.42 -20.72 6.09
N ALA A 400 2.19 -21.21 6.20
CA ALA A 400 1.64 -22.19 5.26
C ALA A 400 1.58 -21.65 3.82
N LEU A 401 1.23 -20.37 3.66
CA LEU A 401 1.22 -19.68 2.36
C LEU A 401 2.64 -19.50 1.80
N ILE A 402 3.64 -19.16 2.62
CA ILE A 402 5.05 -19.14 2.19
C ILE A 402 5.51 -20.53 1.73
N ILE A 403 5.13 -21.60 2.43
CA ILE A 403 5.45 -22.98 2.04
C ILE A 403 4.77 -23.32 0.70
N LEU A 404 3.52 -22.92 0.52
CA LEU A 404 2.81 -23.09 -0.74
C LEU A 404 3.53 -22.36 -1.89
N ASP A 405 3.98 -21.12 -1.66
CA ASP A 405 4.76 -20.37 -2.63
C ASP A 405 6.05 -21.13 -3.00
N ILE A 406 6.76 -21.72 -2.03
CA ILE A 406 7.95 -22.55 -2.28
C ILE A 406 7.61 -23.74 -3.19
N VAL A 407 6.49 -24.42 -2.92
CA VAL A 407 6.02 -25.56 -3.73
C VAL A 407 5.70 -25.12 -5.16
N ILE A 408 5.02 -23.98 -5.32
CA ILE A 408 4.65 -23.42 -6.63
C ILE A 408 5.89 -23.01 -7.42
N TYR A 409 6.86 -22.35 -6.79
CA TYR A 409 8.08 -21.88 -7.45
C TYR A 409 9.07 -23.01 -7.77
N TYR A 410 9.07 -24.10 -7.00
CA TYR A 410 10.05 -25.18 -7.11
C TYR A 410 10.27 -25.72 -8.54
N PRO A 411 9.23 -26.17 -9.28
CA PRO A 411 9.44 -26.75 -10.62
C PRO A 411 10.08 -25.75 -11.59
N PHE A 412 9.61 -24.50 -11.58
CA PHE A 412 10.14 -23.44 -12.45
C PHE A 412 11.59 -23.10 -12.08
N PHE A 413 11.86 -22.91 -10.78
CA PHE A 413 13.21 -22.71 -10.29
C PHE A 413 14.16 -23.82 -10.76
N LYS A 414 13.78 -25.10 -10.66
CA LYS A 414 14.61 -26.23 -11.12
C LYS A 414 14.88 -26.21 -12.61
N MET A 415 13.90 -25.81 -13.42
CA MET A 415 14.08 -25.63 -14.87
C MET A 415 15.11 -24.52 -15.16
N TYR A 416 15.01 -23.38 -14.48
CA TYR A 416 15.94 -22.27 -14.67
C TYR A 416 17.34 -22.57 -14.12
N GLU A 417 17.42 -23.20 -12.95
CA GLU A 417 18.68 -23.66 -12.36
C GLU A 417 19.46 -24.56 -13.32
N LYS A 418 18.79 -25.50 -13.99
CA LYS A 418 19.43 -26.37 -14.98
C LYS A 418 20.08 -25.57 -16.10
N VAL A 419 19.40 -24.57 -16.64
CA VAL A 419 19.92 -23.68 -17.69
C VAL A 419 21.16 -22.91 -17.19
N CYS A 420 21.11 -22.36 -15.99
CA CYS A 420 22.26 -21.64 -15.41
C CYS A 420 23.46 -22.56 -15.15
N VAL A 421 23.23 -23.76 -14.60
CA VAL A 421 24.30 -24.74 -14.35
C VAL A 421 24.95 -25.21 -15.65
N GLU A 422 24.17 -25.42 -16.72
CA GLU A 422 24.71 -25.78 -18.04
C GLU A 422 25.56 -24.65 -18.63
N LYS A 423 25.12 -23.39 -18.50
CA LYS A 423 25.89 -22.22 -18.91
C LYS A 423 27.20 -22.06 -18.13
N GLU A 424 27.16 -22.20 -16.80
CA GLU A 424 28.35 -22.14 -15.94
C GLU A 424 29.35 -23.24 -16.29
N LYS A 425 28.87 -24.45 -16.60
CA LYS A 425 29.75 -25.56 -17.04
C LYS A 425 30.42 -25.27 -18.37
N ALA A 426 29.69 -24.73 -19.35
CA ALA A 426 30.25 -24.36 -20.64
C ALA A 426 31.33 -23.27 -20.50
N GLN A 427 31.05 -22.22 -19.72
CA GLN A 427 32.00 -21.14 -19.42
C GLN A 427 33.28 -21.67 -18.75
N ASN A 428 33.16 -22.53 -17.75
CA ASN A 428 34.32 -23.13 -17.08
C ASN A 428 35.17 -24.02 -18.01
N LEU A 429 34.57 -24.65 -19.03
CA LEU A 429 35.29 -25.43 -20.04
C LEU A 429 36.08 -24.51 -20.99
N ASP A 430 35.45 -23.42 -21.44
CA ASP A 430 36.10 -22.43 -22.30
C ASP A 430 37.27 -21.73 -21.58
N GLU A 431 37.08 -21.34 -20.32
CA GLU A 431 38.14 -20.74 -19.50
C GLU A 431 39.33 -21.69 -19.30
N LYS A 432 39.08 -22.98 -19.05
CA LYS A 432 40.14 -23.99 -18.96
C LYS A 432 40.87 -24.17 -20.29
N ALA A 433 40.14 -24.23 -21.41
CA ALA A 433 40.75 -24.35 -22.73
C ALA A 433 41.63 -23.13 -23.07
N GLN A 434 41.20 -21.92 -22.71
CA GLN A 434 42.00 -20.69 -22.86
C GLN A 434 43.25 -20.70 -21.98
N GLN A 435 43.14 -21.15 -20.73
CA GLN A 435 44.29 -21.29 -19.83
C GLN A 435 45.32 -22.29 -20.36
N GLU A 436 44.88 -23.46 -20.85
CA GLU A 436 45.77 -24.45 -21.47
C GLU A 436 46.46 -23.92 -22.74
N LEU A 437 45.76 -23.14 -23.57
CA LEU A 437 46.34 -22.47 -24.74
C LEU A 437 47.40 -21.44 -24.35
N LEU A 438 47.14 -20.61 -23.33
CA LEU A 438 48.09 -19.64 -22.79
C LEU A 438 49.32 -20.31 -22.20
N GLU A 439 49.14 -21.43 -21.51
CA GLU A 439 50.25 -22.19 -20.91
C GLU A 439 51.12 -22.85 -21.98
N LYS A 440 50.50 -23.45 -23.02
CA LYS A 440 51.24 -23.95 -24.20
C LYS A 440 51.98 -22.84 -24.94
N ALA A 441 51.38 -21.66 -25.11
CA ALA A 441 52.04 -20.52 -25.74
C ALA A 441 53.24 -20.00 -24.92
N ARG A 442 53.13 -20.00 -23.58
CA ARG A 442 54.25 -19.67 -22.69
C ARG A 442 55.38 -20.69 -22.77
N MET A 443 55.06 -21.99 -22.81
CA MET A 443 56.07 -23.03 -22.96
C MET A 443 56.75 -23.01 -24.33
N ALA A 444 56.04 -22.62 -25.40
CA ALA A 444 56.63 -22.49 -26.74
C ALA A 444 57.49 -21.22 -26.93
N ALA A 445 57.37 -20.24 -26.03
CA ALA A 445 58.14 -19.00 -26.04
C ALA A 445 59.41 -19.06 -25.17
N GLN A 446 59.57 -20.12 -24.39
CA GLN A 446 60.79 -20.49 -23.65
C GLN A 446 61.63 -21.44 -24.50
#